data_AF-A0A724LNH6-F1
#
_entry.id   AF-A0A724LNH6-F1
#
_cell.length_a   1.000
_cell.length_b   1.000
_cell.length_c   1.000
_cell.angle_alpha   90.00
_cell.angle_beta   90.00
_cell.angle_gamma   90.00
#
_symmetry.space_group_name_H-M   'P 1'
#
loop_
_entity.id
_entity.type
_entity.pdbx_description
1 polymer ?
#
loop_
_entity_poly.entity_id
_entity_poly.type
_entity_poly.pdbx_seq_one_letter_code
_entity_poly.pdbx_strand_id
1 'polypeptide(L)'
;MRIPRIYHPELLTSGTQISLCEDAANHIGRVLRMGPGQALQLFDGSNQVFDAEIISASKKSVEVQVMKGEIDDRESPLHIHLGQVMSRGEKMEFTIQKSIELGVSLITPLFSERCGVKLDSERLNKKRQQWQKIAIAACEQCGRNRVPEIRPPMALEAWCAEQDSGLKLNLHPRAHASINTLPLPVERVRLLIGPEGGLSADEIAMTARYQFTDILLGPRVLRTETTALTAITALQVRFGDLG
;
A
#
# COMPACT_ATOMS: atom_id res chain seq x y z
N MET A 1 -5.84 -23.65 -13.51
CA MET A 1 -5.65 -22.19 -13.55
C MET A 1 -6.18 -21.65 -12.24
N ARG A 2 -5.46 -20.76 -11.54
CA ARG A 2 -5.94 -20.20 -10.25
C ARG A 2 -7.18 -19.32 -10.53
N ILE A 3 -8.19 -19.40 -9.66
CA ILE A 3 -9.37 -18.54 -9.73
C ILE A 3 -8.90 -17.07 -9.58
N PRO A 4 -9.21 -16.17 -10.54
CA PRO A 4 -8.76 -14.79 -10.47
C PRO A 4 -9.49 -14.05 -9.35
N ARG A 5 -8.74 -13.16 -8.69
CA ARG A 5 -9.26 -12.28 -7.64
C ARG A 5 -9.46 -10.89 -8.19
N ILE A 6 -10.62 -10.30 -7.95
CA ILE A 6 -11.02 -9.01 -8.52
C ILE A 6 -11.59 -8.12 -7.42
N TYR A 7 -11.09 -6.88 -7.36
CA TYR A 7 -11.62 -5.89 -6.44
C TYR A 7 -12.93 -5.28 -6.96
N HIS A 8 -13.90 -5.09 -6.07
CA HIS A 8 -15.10 -4.29 -6.32
C HIS A 8 -15.12 -3.05 -5.40
N PRO A 9 -15.36 -1.83 -5.93
CA PRO A 9 -15.27 -0.61 -5.13
C PRO A 9 -16.42 -0.38 -4.14
N GLU A 10 -17.51 -1.15 -4.26
CA GLU A 10 -18.69 -1.06 -3.39
C GLU A 10 -18.84 -2.32 -2.55
N LEU A 11 -19.53 -2.21 -1.40
CA LEU A 11 -19.76 -3.35 -0.52
C LEU A 11 -20.63 -4.40 -1.22
N LEU A 12 -20.17 -5.65 -1.18
CA LEU A 12 -20.84 -6.78 -1.83
C LEU A 12 -21.88 -7.40 -0.91
N THR A 13 -22.97 -7.89 -1.50
CA THR A 13 -24.03 -8.62 -0.78
C THR A 13 -24.21 -9.97 -1.43
N SER A 14 -24.20 -11.05 -0.64
CA SER A 14 -24.41 -12.40 -1.16
C SER A 14 -25.78 -12.56 -1.83
N GLY A 15 -25.80 -13.30 -2.94
CA GLY A 15 -27.01 -13.58 -3.71
C GLY A 15 -27.40 -12.48 -4.71
N THR A 16 -26.67 -11.37 -4.79
CA THR A 16 -26.95 -10.31 -5.77
C THR A 16 -26.21 -10.53 -7.09
N GLN A 17 -26.74 -9.92 -8.15
CA GLN A 17 -26.06 -9.80 -9.42
C GLN A 17 -25.51 -8.40 -9.55
N ILE A 18 -24.25 -8.29 -9.96
CA ILE A 18 -23.58 -7.00 -10.12
C ILE A 18 -22.84 -6.94 -11.45
N SER A 19 -22.68 -5.72 -11.95
CA SER A 19 -21.78 -5.43 -13.06
C SER A 19 -20.40 -5.09 -12.52
N LEU A 20 -19.36 -5.71 -13.08
CA LEU A 20 -17.98 -5.35 -12.76
C LEU A 20 -17.67 -3.94 -13.24
N CYS A 21 -16.79 -3.22 -12.54
CA CYS A 21 -16.32 -1.91 -12.97
C CYS A 21 -15.52 -2.01 -14.28
N GLU A 22 -15.31 -0.90 -14.98
CA GLU A 22 -14.68 -0.88 -16.31
C GLU A 22 -13.28 -1.55 -16.30
N ASP A 23 -12.44 -1.27 -15.31
CA ASP A 23 -11.11 -1.86 -15.19
C ASP A 23 -11.19 -3.39 -15.00
N ALA A 24 -12.09 -3.86 -14.13
CA ALA A 24 -12.31 -5.28 -13.86
C ALA A 24 -12.92 -6.02 -15.05
N ALA A 25 -13.92 -5.43 -15.72
CA ALA A 25 -14.55 -5.99 -16.92
C ALA A 25 -13.53 -6.12 -18.07
N ASN A 26 -12.67 -5.11 -18.25
CA ASN A 26 -11.56 -5.18 -19.21
C ASN A 26 -10.56 -6.28 -18.85
N HIS A 27 -10.20 -6.42 -17.57
CA HIS A 27 -9.29 -7.47 -17.13
C HIS A 27 -9.87 -8.87 -17.39
N ILE A 28 -11.11 -9.12 -16.96
CA ILE A 28 -11.78 -10.42 -17.08
C ILE A 28 -12.11 -10.75 -18.55
N GLY A 29 -12.76 -9.84 -19.28
CA GLY A 29 -13.26 -10.10 -20.62
C GLY A 29 -12.20 -9.99 -21.72
N ARG A 30 -11.24 -9.05 -21.61
CA ARG A 30 -10.25 -8.80 -22.67
C ARG A 30 -8.89 -9.43 -22.39
N VAL A 31 -8.40 -9.34 -21.16
CA VAL A 31 -7.07 -9.85 -20.79
C VAL A 31 -7.13 -11.36 -20.51
N LEU A 32 -8.01 -11.78 -19.60
CA LEU A 32 -8.17 -13.18 -19.22
C LEU A 32 -9.10 -13.96 -20.17
N ARG A 33 -9.93 -13.23 -20.95
CA ARG A 33 -10.87 -13.79 -21.95
C ARG A 33 -11.82 -14.82 -21.33
N MET A 34 -12.29 -14.54 -20.13
CA MET A 34 -13.23 -15.42 -19.43
C MET A 34 -14.65 -15.23 -19.95
N GLY A 35 -15.46 -16.28 -19.86
CA GLY A 35 -16.85 -16.33 -20.30
C GLY A 35 -17.80 -16.86 -19.24
N PRO A 36 -19.11 -16.92 -19.56
CA PRO A 36 -20.14 -17.39 -18.65
C PRO A 36 -19.86 -18.78 -18.05
N GLY A 37 -20.24 -18.98 -16.79
CA GLY A 37 -20.01 -20.22 -16.04
C GLY A 37 -18.62 -20.35 -15.42
N GLN A 38 -17.71 -19.40 -15.66
CA GLN A 38 -16.39 -19.42 -15.04
C GLN A 38 -16.38 -18.69 -13.70
N ALA A 39 -15.66 -19.28 -12.74
CA ALA A 39 -15.54 -18.76 -11.39
C ALA A 39 -14.50 -17.64 -11.27
N LEU A 40 -14.77 -16.68 -10.41
CA LEU A 40 -13.87 -15.63 -9.94
C LEU A 40 -14.13 -15.39 -8.45
N GLN A 41 -13.17 -14.78 -7.76
CA GLN A 41 -13.31 -14.39 -6.37
C GLN A 41 -13.32 -12.86 -6.27
N LEU A 42 -14.35 -12.30 -5.66
CA LEU A 42 -14.46 -10.87 -5.41
C LEU A 42 -14.02 -10.53 -3.98
N PHE A 43 -13.54 -9.31 -3.80
CA PHE A 43 -13.35 -8.69 -2.49
C PHE A 43 -13.60 -7.19 -2.61
N ASP A 44 -14.07 -6.56 -1.54
CA ASP A 44 -14.54 -5.16 -1.54
C ASP A 44 -13.82 -4.26 -0.53
N GLY A 45 -12.77 -4.77 0.12
CA GLY A 45 -12.05 -4.05 1.17
C GLY A 45 -12.58 -4.30 2.59
N SER A 46 -13.72 -5.00 2.75
CA SER A 46 -14.30 -5.33 4.06
C SER A 46 -13.56 -6.45 4.81
N ASN A 47 -12.53 -7.05 4.19
CA ASN A 47 -11.85 -8.28 4.59
C ASN A 47 -12.63 -9.58 4.35
N GLN A 48 -13.73 -9.49 3.59
CA GLN A 48 -14.43 -10.67 3.10
C GLN A 48 -14.01 -11.00 1.67
N VAL A 49 -14.07 -12.28 1.35
CA VAL A 49 -14.01 -12.82 0.00
C VAL A 49 -15.36 -13.39 -0.38
N PHE A 50 -15.75 -13.19 -1.63
CA PHE A 50 -17.00 -13.69 -2.17
C PHE A 50 -16.69 -14.54 -3.39
N ASP A 51 -17.12 -15.79 -3.37
CA ASP A 51 -17.13 -16.58 -4.60
C ASP A 51 -18.14 -15.96 -5.56
N ALA A 52 -17.82 -15.95 -6.85
CA ALA A 52 -18.70 -15.43 -7.87
C ALA A 52 -18.56 -16.21 -9.19
N GLU A 53 -19.63 -16.21 -9.97
CA GLU A 53 -19.67 -16.84 -11.29
C GLU A 53 -20.06 -15.81 -12.35
N ILE A 54 -19.38 -15.83 -13.49
CA ILE A 54 -19.73 -14.97 -14.62
C ILE A 54 -21.08 -15.43 -15.20
N ILE A 55 -22.06 -14.53 -15.21
CA ILE A 55 -23.37 -14.77 -15.84
C ILE A 55 -23.32 -14.35 -17.31
N SER A 56 -22.72 -13.18 -17.57
CA SER A 56 -22.63 -12.63 -18.92
C SER A 56 -21.30 -11.92 -19.11
N ALA A 57 -20.69 -12.07 -20.29
CA ALA A 57 -19.45 -11.39 -20.65
C ALA A 57 -19.55 -10.85 -22.08
N SER A 58 -19.38 -9.54 -22.21
CA SER A 58 -19.33 -8.82 -23.47
C SER A 58 -18.03 -8.01 -23.56
N LYS A 59 -17.79 -7.36 -24.71
CA LYS A 59 -16.61 -6.50 -24.89
C LYS A 59 -16.56 -5.30 -23.93
N LYS A 60 -17.68 -4.89 -23.34
CA LYS A 60 -17.81 -3.66 -22.54
C LYS A 60 -18.33 -3.88 -21.11
N SER A 61 -18.98 -5.01 -20.85
CA SER A 61 -19.62 -5.31 -19.57
C SER A 61 -19.44 -6.78 -19.24
N VAL A 62 -19.22 -7.06 -17.96
CA VAL A 62 -19.19 -8.39 -17.38
C VAL A 62 -20.09 -8.37 -16.15
N GLU A 63 -21.08 -9.26 -16.11
CA GLU A 63 -22.00 -9.42 -14.99
C GLU A 63 -21.70 -10.72 -14.27
N VAL A 64 -21.78 -10.68 -12.94
CA VAL A 64 -21.43 -11.80 -12.08
C VAL A 64 -22.51 -12.03 -11.04
N GLN A 65 -22.75 -13.30 -10.71
CA GLN A 65 -23.54 -13.71 -9.56
C GLN A 65 -22.62 -13.75 -8.34
N VAL A 66 -22.89 -12.91 -7.34
CA VAL A 66 -22.19 -12.95 -6.05
C VAL A 66 -22.78 -14.09 -5.22
N MET A 67 -21.93 -15.00 -4.76
CA MET A 67 -22.30 -16.13 -3.92
C MET A 67 -22.00 -15.79 -2.44
N LYS A 68 -21.72 -16.80 -1.63
CA LYS A 68 -21.49 -16.64 -0.19
C LYS A 68 -20.19 -15.86 0.06
N GLY A 69 -20.25 -14.89 0.97
CA GLY A 69 -19.09 -14.20 1.51
C GLY A 69 -18.55 -14.87 2.78
N GLU A 70 -17.24 -14.87 2.96
CA GLU A 70 -16.58 -15.30 4.19
C GLU A 70 -15.39 -14.40 4.55
N ILE A 71 -15.07 -14.31 5.84
CA ILE A 71 -13.88 -13.60 6.30
C ILE A 71 -12.65 -14.45 5.96
N ASP A 72 -11.68 -13.84 5.29
CA ASP A 72 -10.37 -14.43 5.00
C ASP A 72 -9.33 -13.37 5.38
N ASP A 73 -8.95 -13.34 6.67
CA ASP A 73 -8.05 -12.31 7.17
C ASP A 73 -6.59 -12.64 6.86
N ARG A 74 -5.95 -11.76 6.09
CA ARG A 74 -4.55 -11.87 5.67
C ARG A 74 -3.74 -10.62 6.00
N GLU A 75 -4.26 -9.80 6.90
CA GLU A 75 -3.61 -8.56 7.31
C GLU A 75 -2.65 -8.83 8.46
N SER A 76 -1.48 -8.20 8.39
CA SER A 76 -0.54 -8.21 9.50
C SER A 76 -1.16 -7.53 10.73
N PRO A 77 -0.91 -8.04 11.96
CA PRO A 77 -1.30 -7.34 13.19
C PRO A 77 -0.55 -6.02 13.37
N LEU A 78 0.57 -5.82 12.67
CA LEU A 78 1.34 -4.59 12.69
C LEU A 78 0.79 -3.59 11.67
N HIS A 79 0.24 -2.49 12.17
CA HIS A 79 -0.21 -1.39 11.33
C HIS A 79 0.96 -0.47 10.94
N ILE A 80 1.42 -0.57 9.69
CA ILE A 80 2.45 0.31 9.14
C ILE A 80 1.80 1.43 8.32
N HIS A 81 2.08 2.68 8.70
CA HIS A 81 1.83 3.87 7.89
C HIS A 81 3.15 4.35 7.27
N LEU A 82 3.30 4.13 5.96
CA LEU A 82 4.46 4.55 5.20
C LEU A 82 4.32 6.01 4.74
N GLY A 83 5.16 6.89 5.27
CA GLY A 83 5.42 8.22 4.72
C GLY A 83 6.56 8.14 3.71
N GLN A 84 6.22 8.04 2.43
CA GLN A 84 7.21 7.88 1.35
C GLN A 84 7.43 9.22 0.63
N VAL A 85 8.62 9.81 0.76
CA VAL A 85 8.98 10.96 -0.07
C VAL A 85 8.98 10.54 -1.53
N MET A 86 8.29 11.32 -2.36
CA MET A 86 8.07 10.96 -3.76
C MET A 86 9.39 10.87 -4.53
N SER A 87 9.52 9.78 -5.28
CA SER A 87 10.66 9.50 -6.16
C SER A 87 10.26 9.70 -7.62
N ARG A 88 11.24 9.98 -8.49
CA ARG A 88 10.99 10.14 -9.93
C ARG A 88 10.81 8.77 -10.61
N GLY A 89 10.01 8.76 -11.67
CA GLY A 89 9.81 7.59 -12.53
C GLY A 89 9.10 6.43 -11.82
N GLU A 90 9.42 5.22 -12.26
CA GLU A 90 8.73 3.98 -11.84
C GLU A 90 9.09 3.52 -10.41
N LYS A 91 10.06 4.17 -9.76
CA LYS A 91 10.49 3.80 -8.39
C LYS A 91 9.39 3.92 -7.36
N MET A 92 8.54 4.95 -7.49
CA MET A 92 7.40 5.12 -6.59
C MET A 92 6.36 4.02 -6.81
N GLU A 93 6.10 3.66 -8.07
CA GLU A 93 5.14 2.63 -8.45
C GLU A 93 5.60 1.25 -7.94
N PHE A 94 6.89 0.94 -8.08
CA PHE A 94 7.52 -0.25 -7.51
C PHE A 94 7.44 -0.26 -5.97
N THR A 95 7.78 0.85 -5.32
CA THR A 95 7.72 0.97 -3.85
C THR A 95 6.30 0.74 -3.34
N ILE A 96 5.28 1.31 -3.99
CA ILE A 96 3.87 1.10 -3.62
C ILE A 96 3.51 -0.37 -3.79
N GLN A 97 3.69 -0.94 -4.98
CA GLN A 97 3.36 -2.34 -5.26
C GLN A 97 3.94 -3.28 -4.19
N LYS A 98 5.24 -3.16 -3.91
CA LYS A 98 5.93 -4.03 -2.97
C LYS A 98 5.63 -3.73 -1.51
N SER A 99 5.32 -2.50 -1.15
CA SER A 99 4.85 -2.17 0.20
C SER A 99 3.49 -2.80 0.50
N ILE A 100 2.60 -2.86 -0.50
CA ILE A 100 1.29 -3.50 -0.36
C ILE A 100 1.44 -5.02 -0.22
N GLU A 101 2.31 -5.64 -1.02
CA GLU A 101 2.65 -7.06 -0.90
C GLU A 101 3.22 -7.40 0.50
N LEU A 102 4.00 -6.49 1.09
CA LEU A 102 4.58 -6.63 2.43
C LEU A 102 3.66 -6.19 3.59
N GLY A 103 2.35 -6.00 3.34
CA GLY A 103 1.38 -5.77 4.40
C GLY A 103 1.32 -4.33 4.95
N VAL A 104 1.83 -3.31 4.23
CA VAL A 104 1.63 -1.91 4.65
C VAL A 104 0.14 -1.56 4.67
N SER A 105 -0.31 -0.86 5.70
CA SER A 105 -1.73 -0.55 5.95
C SER A 105 -2.16 0.78 5.34
N LEU A 106 -1.24 1.74 5.23
CA LEU A 106 -1.52 3.09 4.76
C LEU A 106 -0.27 3.71 4.12
N ILE A 107 -0.42 4.43 3.01
CA ILE A 107 0.70 5.13 2.36
C ILE A 107 0.34 6.61 2.16
N THR A 108 1.20 7.51 2.65
CA THR A 108 1.14 8.94 2.33
C THR A 108 2.37 9.32 1.48
N PRO A 109 2.18 9.75 0.23
CA PRO A 109 3.24 10.37 -0.56
C PRO A 109 3.64 11.73 0.03
N LEU A 110 4.94 12.00 0.16
CA LEU A 110 5.44 13.20 0.82
C LEU A 110 6.25 14.09 -0.13
N PHE A 111 6.09 15.40 0.02
CA PHE A 111 7.01 16.40 -0.49
C PHE A 111 8.07 16.73 0.56
N SER A 112 9.32 16.79 0.13
CA SER A 112 10.46 17.20 0.94
C SER A 112 11.31 18.21 0.15
N GLU A 113 12.21 18.92 0.82
CA GLU A 113 13.07 19.94 0.22
C GLU A 113 13.89 19.40 -0.95
N ARG A 114 14.45 18.19 -0.78
CA ARG A 114 15.25 17.48 -1.79
C ARG A 114 14.41 16.59 -2.71
N CYS A 115 13.09 16.69 -2.67
CA CYS A 115 12.21 15.99 -3.60
C CYS A 115 12.26 16.68 -4.96
N GLY A 116 12.82 15.99 -5.96
CA GLY A 116 12.90 16.50 -7.32
C GLY A 116 11.58 16.48 -8.10
N VAL A 117 10.45 16.14 -7.47
CA VAL A 117 9.14 16.02 -8.13
C VAL A 117 8.35 17.31 -7.92
N LYS A 118 8.13 18.06 -9.01
CA LYS A 118 7.24 19.23 -9.05
C LYS A 118 6.12 18.95 -10.04
N LEU A 119 4.92 18.71 -9.51
CA LEU A 119 3.72 18.45 -10.30
C LEU A 119 2.63 19.43 -9.85
N ASP A 120 1.81 19.87 -10.80
CA ASP A 120 0.59 20.60 -10.47
C ASP A 120 -0.45 19.69 -9.79
N SER A 121 -1.49 20.29 -9.20
CA SER A 121 -2.52 19.58 -8.45
C SER A 121 -3.28 18.55 -9.28
N GLU A 122 -3.53 18.82 -10.56
CA GLU A 122 -4.24 17.92 -11.46
C GLU A 122 -3.41 16.66 -11.76
N ARG A 123 -2.13 16.83 -12.09
CA ARG A 123 -1.18 15.73 -12.32
C ARG A 123 -0.94 14.92 -11.06
N LEU A 124 -0.87 15.55 -9.89
CA LEU A 124 -0.76 14.85 -8.61
C LEU A 124 -1.97 13.96 -8.34
N ASN A 125 -3.18 14.47 -8.58
CA ASN A 125 -4.41 13.69 -8.41
C ASN A 125 -4.46 12.49 -9.37
N LYS A 126 -4.07 12.68 -10.64
CA LYS A 126 -3.95 11.59 -11.61
C LYS A 126 -2.92 10.54 -11.18
N LYS A 127 -1.75 10.97 -10.69
CA LYS A 127 -0.71 10.06 -10.17
C LYS A 127 -1.20 9.29 -8.94
N ARG A 128 -1.89 9.95 -8.01
CA ARG A 128 -2.49 9.29 -6.84
C ARG A 128 -3.51 8.22 -7.24
N GLN A 129 -4.38 8.51 -8.21
CA GLN A 129 -5.33 7.52 -8.74
C GLN A 129 -4.60 6.33 -9.38
N GLN A 130 -3.55 6.59 -10.16
CA GLN A 130 -2.71 5.52 -10.74
C GLN A 130 -2.08 4.64 -9.63
N TRP A 131 -1.57 5.25 -8.57
CA TRP A 131 -1.02 4.54 -7.42
C TRP A 131 -2.05 3.72 -6.66
N GLN A 132 -3.27 4.23 -6.49
CA GLN A 132 -4.37 3.47 -5.91
C GLN A 132 -4.72 2.24 -6.75
N LYS A 133 -4.71 2.35 -8.09
CA LYS A 133 -4.89 1.20 -8.99
C LYS A 133 -3.77 0.16 -8.83
N ILE A 134 -2.52 0.60 -8.63
CA ILE A 134 -1.40 -0.30 -8.34
C ILE A 134 -1.60 -1.02 -7.01
N ALA A 135 -2.08 -0.33 -5.98
CA ALA A 135 -2.37 -0.95 -4.68
C ALA A 135 -3.49 -2.00 -4.79
N ILE A 136 -4.55 -1.71 -5.54
CA ILE A 136 -5.63 -2.66 -5.84
C ILE A 136 -5.08 -3.90 -6.55
N ALA A 137 -4.33 -3.72 -7.64
CA ALA A 137 -3.75 -4.84 -8.40
C ALA A 137 -2.77 -5.67 -7.56
N ALA A 138 -2.02 -5.03 -6.66
CA ALA A 138 -1.16 -5.74 -5.71
C ALA A 138 -1.98 -6.60 -4.74
N CYS A 139 -3.12 -6.09 -4.21
CA CYS A 139 -4.03 -6.86 -3.35
C CYS A 139 -4.67 -8.05 -4.08
N GLU A 140 -5.09 -7.85 -5.34
CA GLU A 140 -5.59 -8.93 -6.21
C GLU A 140 -4.56 -10.06 -6.34
N GLN A 141 -3.28 -9.70 -6.50
CA GLN A 141 -2.18 -10.64 -6.70
C GLN A 141 -1.74 -11.34 -5.39
N CYS A 142 -1.48 -10.58 -4.32
CA CYS A 142 -0.95 -11.10 -3.06
C CYS A 142 -2.02 -11.73 -2.17
N GLY A 143 -3.30 -11.45 -2.42
CA GLY A 143 -4.41 -12.06 -1.72
C GLY A 143 -4.99 -11.24 -0.58
N ARG A 144 -4.51 -10.01 -0.34
CA ARG A 144 -5.10 -9.12 0.65
C ARG A 144 -6.53 -8.75 0.30
N ASN A 145 -7.39 -8.73 1.31
CA ASN A 145 -8.82 -8.44 1.18
C ASN A 145 -9.19 -7.04 1.69
N ARG A 146 -8.23 -6.32 2.27
CA ARG A 146 -8.30 -4.88 2.53
C ARG A 146 -7.36 -4.15 1.58
N VAL A 147 -7.85 -3.10 0.93
CA VAL A 147 -7.03 -2.28 0.04
C VAL A 147 -6.49 -1.08 0.83
N PRO A 148 -5.16 -0.95 1.00
CA PRO A 148 -4.58 0.22 1.64
C PRO A 148 -4.90 1.52 0.88
N GLU A 149 -5.18 2.57 1.63
CA GLU A 149 -5.38 3.90 1.06
C GLU A 149 -4.02 4.51 0.64
N ILE A 150 -4.00 5.11 -0.56
CA ILE A 150 -2.97 6.07 -0.97
C ILE A 150 -3.52 7.48 -0.71
N ARG A 151 -3.08 8.07 0.40
CA ARG A 151 -3.52 9.40 0.84
C ARG A 151 -3.11 10.50 -0.16
N PRO A 152 -3.79 11.65 -0.15
CA PRO A 152 -3.33 12.83 -0.87
C PRO A 152 -1.86 13.16 -0.53
N PRO A 153 -1.03 13.58 -1.51
CA PRO A 153 0.33 14.00 -1.21
C PRO A 153 0.38 15.17 -0.23
N MET A 154 1.28 15.11 0.75
CA MET A 154 1.39 16.12 1.82
C MET A 154 2.82 16.64 1.97
N ALA A 155 2.97 17.84 2.53
CA ALA A 155 4.28 18.32 2.96
C ALA A 155 4.80 17.44 4.12
N LEU A 156 6.11 17.16 4.13
CA LEU A 156 6.76 16.32 5.14
C LEU A 156 6.43 16.78 6.57
N GLU A 157 6.57 18.07 6.87
CA GLU A 157 6.31 18.61 8.20
C GLU A 157 4.83 18.46 8.60
N ALA A 158 3.91 18.71 7.68
CA ALA A 158 2.47 18.54 7.94
C ALA A 158 2.13 17.09 8.30
N TRP A 159 2.76 16.11 7.64
CA TRP A 159 2.59 14.69 7.96
C TRP A 159 3.26 14.28 9.29
N CYS A 160 4.39 14.90 9.65
CA CYS A 160 5.07 14.66 10.93
C CYS A 160 4.27 15.23 12.11
N ALA A 161 3.57 16.35 11.89
CA ALA A 161 2.75 17.05 12.88
C ALA A 161 1.42 16.35 13.19
N GLU A 162 0.97 15.40 12.38
CA GLU A 162 -0.23 14.61 12.67
C GLU A 162 -0.10 13.87 14.01
N GLN A 163 -1.15 13.96 14.82
CA GLN A 163 -1.25 13.19 16.05
C GLN A 163 -1.46 11.72 15.70
N ASP A 164 -0.61 10.85 16.24
CA ASP A 164 -0.65 9.41 16.02
C ASP A 164 -0.02 8.73 17.23
N SER A 165 -0.58 7.61 17.65
CA SER A 165 -0.11 6.82 18.79
C SER A 165 0.98 5.81 18.42
N GLY A 166 1.30 5.66 17.12
CA GLY A 166 2.30 4.73 16.63
C GLY A 166 3.73 5.19 16.85
N LEU A 167 4.62 4.21 16.89
CA LEU A 167 6.06 4.43 16.95
C LEU A 167 6.52 5.13 15.67
N LYS A 168 7.04 6.35 15.81
CA LYS A 168 7.54 7.17 14.70
C LYS A 168 8.99 6.82 14.42
N LEU A 169 9.26 6.32 13.23
CA LEU A 169 10.58 5.85 12.79
C LEU A 169 11.02 6.59 11.54
N ASN A 170 12.28 6.98 11.52
CA ASN A 170 12.97 7.48 10.33
C ASN A 170 14.34 6.81 10.22
N LEU A 171 14.87 6.72 9.00
CA LEU A 171 16.13 6.03 8.76
C LEU A 171 17.26 7.04 8.67
N HIS A 172 18.27 6.85 9.52
CA HIS A 172 19.43 7.72 9.56
C HIS A 172 20.74 6.90 9.60
N PRO A 173 21.72 7.16 8.71
CA PRO A 173 22.97 6.38 8.66
C PRO A 173 23.82 6.43 9.94
N ARG A 174 23.58 7.40 10.82
CA ARG A 174 24.28 7.56 12.10
C ARG A 174 23.41 7.22 13.31
N ALA A 175 22.27 6.57 13.09
CA ALA A 175 21.41 6.13 14.18
C ALA A 175 22.12 5.09 15.06
N HIS A 176 21.88 5.16 16.38
CA HIS A 176 22.39 4.17 17.33
C HIS A 176 21.40 3.02 17.57
N ALA A 177 20.11 3.25 17.37
CA ALA A 177 19.08 2.21 17.45
C ALA A 177 18.99 1.44 16.13
N SER A 178 18.56 0.18 16.22
CA SER A 178 18.19 -0.62 15.05
C SER A 178 16.76 -1.14 15.22
N ILE A 179 16.19 -1.69 14.14
CA ILE A 179 14.87 -2.32 14.22
C ILE A 179 14.83 -3.40 15.30
N ASN A 180 15.95 -4.08 15.62
CA ASN A 180 16.03 -5.12 16.65
C ASN A 180 16.12 -4.61 18.09
N THR A 181 16.35 -3.32 18.31
CA THR A 181 16.49 -2.74 19.66
C THR A 181 15.28 -1.92 20.09
N LEU A 182 14.29 -1.73 19.20
CA LEU A 182 13.03 -1.06 19.54
C LEU A 182 12.28 -1.79 20.67
N PRO A 183 11.59 -1.06 21.57
CA PRO A 183 10.85 -1.64 22.69
C PRO A 183 9.62 -2.42 22.21
N LEU A 184 9.19 -3.40 23.00
CA LEU A 184 7.92 -4.14 22.79
C LEU A 184 6.87 -3.68 23.81
N PRO A 185 5.56 -3.77 23.49
CA PRO A 185 4.96 -4.16 22.20
C PRO A 185 4.92 -3.00 21.18
N VAL A 186 4.92 -3.34 19.89
CA VAL A 186 4.72 -2.38 18.78
C VAL A 186 3.62 -2.89 17.87
N GLU A 187 2.48 -2.19 17.87
CA GLU A 187 1.32 -2.54 17.04
C GLU A 187 1.11 -1.54 15.91
N ARG A 188 1.67 -0.33 16.03
CA ARG A 188 1.52 0.76 15.06
C ARG A 188 2.86 1.44 14.82
N VAL A 189 3.22 1.63 13.55
CA VAL A 189 4.45 2.29 13.14
C VAL A 189 4.14 3.36 12.10
N ARG A 190 4.73 4.55 12.27
CA ARG A 190 4.85 5.55 11.20
C ARG A 190 6.28 5.53 10.68
N LEU A 191 6.46 5.02 9.47
CA LEU A 191 7.77 4.85 8.86
C LEU A 191 8.01 5.95 7.83
N LEU A 192 8.96 6.84 8.09
CA LEU A 192 9.40 7.88 7.17
C LEU A 192 10.56 7.38 6.31
N ILE A 193 10.38 7.40 4.99
CA ILE A 193 11.42 7.12 4.00
C ILE A 193 11.69 8.38 3.17
N GLY A 194 12.89 8.92 3.30
CA GLY A 194 13.35 10.10 2.57
C GLY A 194 13.65 9.85 1.08
N PRO A 195 13.92 10.91 0.30
CA PRO A 195 14.27 10.80 -1.12
C PRO A 195 15.71 10.28 -1.28
N GLU A 196 16.13 10.05 -2.53
CA GLU A 196 17.50 9.60 -2.85
C GLU A 196 18.59 10.53 -2.33
N GLY A 197 18.31 11.84 -2.28
CA GLY A 197 19.22 12.86 -1.73
C GLY A 197 19.23 12.97 -0.21
N GLY A 198 18.50 12.07 0.49
CA GLY A 198 18.26 12.15 1.92
C GLY A 198 17.42 13.36 2.32
N LEU A 199 17.14 13.47 3.62
CA LEU A 199 16.52 14.66 4.21
C LEU A 199 17.59 15.75 4.42
N SER A 200 17.17 17.02 4.39
CA SER A 200 18.05 18.14 4.78
C SER A 200 18.31 18.14 6.29
N ALA A 201 19.31 18.91 6.74
CA ALA A 201 19.62 19.02 8.17
C ALA A 201 18.42 19.59 8.95
N ASP A 202 17.71 20.54 8.35
CA ASP A 202 16.51 21.14 8.93
C ASP A 202 15.34 20.15 8.98
N GLU A 203 15.16 19.32 7.95
CA GLU A 203 14.18 18.24 7.95
C GLU A 203 14.48 17.18 9.02
N ILE A 204 15.76 16.81 9.21
CA ILE A 204 16.17 15.87 10.27
C ILE A 204 15.86 16.47 11.64
N ALA A 205 16.28 17.71 11.90
CA ALA A 205 15.97 18.41 13.15
C ALA A 205 14.45 18.54 13.38
N MET A 206 13.69 18.79 12.31
CA MET A 206 12.23 18.84 12.35
C MET A 206 11.63 17.49 12.77
N THR A 207 12.06 16.38 12.18
CA THR A 207 11.53 15.05 12.54
C THR A 207 11.81 14.70 14.01
N ALA A 208 12.97 15.09 14.55
CA ALA A 208 13.29 14.90 15.97
C ALA A 208 12.34 15.68 16.89
N ARG A 209 11.92 16.91 16.51
CA ARG A 209 10.91 17.69 17.27
C ARG A 209 9.56 17.00 17.32
N TYR A 210 9.21 16.21 16.29
CA TYR A 210 7.99 15.39 16.26
C TYR A 210 8.20 13.97 16.81
N GLN A 211 9.29 13.74 17.53
CA GLN A 211 9.61 12.49 18.23
C GLN A 211 9.79 11.28 17.31
N PHE A 212 10.31 11.50 16.10
CA PHE A 212 10.79 10.38 15.27
C PHE A 212 12.07 9.81 15.86
N THR A 213 12.11 8.48 15.96
CA THR A 213 13.27 7.72 16.42
C THR A 213 14.11 7.30 15.21
N ASP A 214 15.35 7.77 15.18
CA ASP A 214 16.33 7.37 14.17
C ASP A 214 16.69 5.89 14.33
N ILE A 215 16.54 5.12 13.25
CA ILE A 215 16.97 3.71 13.18
C ILE A 215 17.99 3.47 12.07
N LEU A 216 18.94 2.58 12.35
CA LEU A 216 20.00 2.15 11.45
C LEU A 216 19.57 0.89 10.69
N LEU A 217 19.83 0.85 9.38
CA LEU A 217 19.52 -0.28 8.51
C LEU A 217 20.78 -0.86 7.87
N GLY A 218 21.63 -1.42 8.72
CA GLY A 218 22.94 -1.94 8.33
C GLY A 218 23.93 -0.86 7.90
N PRO A 219 25.16 -1.24 7.51
CA PRO A 219 26.25 -0.30 7.24
C PRO A 219 26.27 0.23 5.79
N ARG A 220 25.40 -0.27 4.91
CA ARG A 220 25.40 0.06 3.47
C ARG A 220 24.33 1.10 3.17
N VAL A 221 24.68 2.10 2.36
CA VAL A 221 23.69 3.05 1.84
C VAL A 221 22.81 2.34 0.81
N LEU A 222 21.52 2.25 1.11
CA LEU A 222 20.51 1.65 0.25
C LEU A 222 19.80 2.73 -0.58
N ARG A 223 19.31 2.35 -1.77
CA ARG A 223 18.42 3.23 -2.55
C ARG A 223 17.07 3.36 -1.87
N THR A 224 16.38 4.47 -2.09
CA THR A 224 15.09 4.79 -1.45
C THR A 224 14.07 3.65 -1.51
N GLU A 225 13.87 3.05 -2.69
CA GLU A 225 12.98 1.91 -2.87
C GLU A 225 13.43 0.68 -2.07
N THR A 226 14.73 0.35 -2.08
CA THR A 226 15.30 -0.76 -1.32
C THR A 226 15.18 -0.53 0.19
N THR A 227 15.41 0.70 0.62
CA THR A 227 15.29 1.14 2.01
C THR A 227 13.88 0.93 2.54
N ALA A 228 12.85 1.36 1.80
CA ALA A 228 11.46 1.16 2.18
C ALA A 228 11.14 -0.34 2.37
N LEU A 229 11.43 -1.16 1.36
CA LEU A 229 11.09 -2.59 1.39
C LEU A 229 11.85 -3.34 2.48
N THR A 230 13.13 -3.02 2.68
CA THR A 230 13.96 -3.65 3.71
C THR A 230 13.47 -3.29 5.11
N ALA A 231 13.12 -2.02 5.35
CA ALA A 231 12.60 -1.57 6.63
C ALA A 231 11.23 -2.19 6.94
N ILE A 232 10.31 -2.20 5.96
CA ILE A 232 8.99 -2.85 6.12
C ILE A 232 9.17 -4.34 6.42
N THR A 233 9.99 -5.05 5.65
CA THR A 233 10.24 -6.48 5.87
C THR A 233 10.79 -6.74 7.27
N ALA A 234 11.78 -5.97 7.71
CA ALA A 234 12.37 -6.14 9.04
C ALA A 234 11.38 -5.83 10.17
N LEU A 235 10.50 -4.84 10.00
CA LEU A 235 9.42 -4.55 10.94
C LEU A 235 8.40 -5.68 10.99
N GLN A 236 7.98 -6.21 9.84
CA GLN A 236 7.04 -7.34 9.77
C GLN A 236 7.63 -8.62 10.36
N VAL A 237 8.92 -8.92 10.14
CA VAL A 237 9.58 -10.07 10.76
C VAL A 237 9.64 -9.94 12.28
N ARG A 238 9.81 -8.71 12.80
CA ARG A 238 9.97 -8.52 14.24
C ARG A 238 8.65 -8.37 15.00
N PHE A 239 7.66 -7.72 14.39
CA PHE A 239 6.44 -7.30 15.08
C PHE A 239 5.14 -7.67 14.34
N GLY A 240 5.26 -8.14 13.10
CA GLY A 240 4.13 -8.51 12.25
C GLY A 240 4.00 -10.02 12.10
N ASP A 241 3.76 -10.45 10.86
CA ASP A 241 3.36 -11.80 10.48
C ASP A 241 4.38 -12.52 9.57
N LEU A 242 5.57 -11.95 9.35
CA LEU A 242 6.64 -12.57 8.55
C LEU A 242 7.68 -13.35 9.37
N GLY A 243 7.63 -13.27 10.70
CA GLY A 243 8.62 -13.83 11.63
C GLY A 243 8.22 -15.13 12.30
#